data_AF-A0A674IGT9-F1
#
_entry.id   AF-A0A674IGT9-F1
#
_cell.length_a   1.000
_cell.length_b   1.000
_cell.length_c   1.000
_cell.angle_alpha   90.00
_cell.angle_beta   90.00
_cell.angle_gamma   90.00
#
_symmetry.space_group_name_H-M   'P 1'
#
loop_
_entity.id
_entity.type
_entity.pdbx_description
1 polymer ?
#
loop_
_entity_poly.entity_id
_entity_poly.type
_entity_poly.pdbx_seq_one_letter_code
_entity_poly.pdbx_strand_id
1 'polypeptide(L)'
;MQIFHDNQELYHVGIKTIKMYCQRMQEENITRALIVVQQGMTPSAKQLVPEHVVMTKEEVTELLARYKLRENQLPRIQAGDPVARYFGIKRGQVVKIIRPSETAGRYITYRLVQ
;
A
#
# COMPACT_ATOMS: atom_id res chain seq x y z
N MET A 1 8.73 14.11 6.86
CA MET A 1 8.09 12.88 7.39
C MET A 1 7.43 13.27 8.69
N GLN A 2 6.12 13.13 8.80
CA GLN A 2 5.36 13.53 9.99
C GLN A 2 4.98 12.30 10.82
N ILE A 3 5.13 12.39 12.14
CA ILE A 3 4.77 11.32 13.06
C ILE A 3 3.42 11.68 13.67
N PHE A 4 2.43 10.81 13.48
CA PHE A 4 1.14 10.89 14.14
C PHE A 4 1.14 9.93 15.33
N HIS A 5 0.98 10.48 16.53
CA HIS A 5 0.73 9.69 17.73
C HIS A 5 -0.78 9.51 17.88
N ASP A 6 -1.23 8.25 17.88
CA ASP A 6 -2.62 7.94 18.21
C ASP A 6 -2.77 7.85 19.74
N ASN A 7 -3.36 8.89 20.31
CA ASN A 7 -3.64 9.03 21.74
C ASN A 7 -5.09 8.68 22.09
N GLN A 8 -5.85 8.07 21.17
CA GLN A 8 -7.23 7.67 21.43
C GLN A 8 -7.27 6.55 22.49
N GLU A 9 -8.17 6.65 23.46
CA GLU A 9 -8.43 5.63 24.51
C GLU A 9 -8.94 4.28 23.94
N LEU A 10 -9.23 4.22 22.64
CA LEU A 10 -9.70 3.02 21.97
C LEU A 10 -8.54 2.05 21.73
N TYR A 11 -8.66 0.86 22.34
CA TYR A 11 -7.69 -0.23 22.26
C TYR A 11 -7.30 -0.66 20.83
N HIS A 12 -8.09 -0.36 19.80
CA HIS A 12 -7.79 -0.72 18.41
C HIS A 12 -8.10 0.41 17.44
N VAL A 13 -7.18 0.66 16.51
CA VAL A 13 -7.35 1.65 15.43
C VAL A 13 -8.37 1.14 14.41
N GLY A 14 -9.50 1.84 14.32
CA GLY A 14 -10.57 1.55 13.39
C GLY A 14 -10.49 2.31 12.07
N ILE A 15 -11.40 1.99 11.14
CA ILE A 15 -11.49 2.64 9.80
C ILE A 15 -11.62 4.16 9.91
N LYS A 16 -12.42 4.65 10.87
CA LYS A 16 -12.65 6.10 11.06
C LYS A 16 -11.33 6.82 11.32
N THR A 17 -10.50 6.27 12.21
CA THR A 17 -9.19 6.81 12.57
C THR A 17 -8.24 6.81 11.37
N ILE A 18 -8.20 5.73 10.58
CA ILE A 18 -7.37 5.67 9.36
C ILE A 18 -7.81 6.73 8.35
N LYS A 19 -9.12 6.85 8.09
CA LYS A 19 -9.64 7.87 7.16
C LYS A 19 -9.32 9.29 7.62
N MET A 20 -9.45 9.56 8.92
CA MET A 20 -9.06 10.83 9.52
C MET A 20 -7.59 11.15 9.26
N TYR A 21 -6.68 10.20 9.47
CA TYR A 21 -5.26 10.42 9.17
C TYR A 21 -4.99 10.61 7.68
N CYS A 22 -5.62 9.82 6.79
CA CYS A 22 -5.50 10.02 5.35
C CYS A 22 -5.99 11.42 4.92
N GLN A 23 -7.11 11.88 5.46
CA GLN A 23 -7.66 13.20 5.18
C GLN A 23 -6.72 14.30 5.67
N ARG A 24 -6.25 14.21 6.91
CA ARG A 24 -5.28 15.16 7.47
C ARG A 24 -3.99 15.20 6.67
N MET A 25 -3.50 14.05 6.23
CA MET A 25 -2.34 13.98 5.33
C MET A 25 -2.60 14.70 4.01
N GLN A 26 -3.80 14.59 3.46
CA GLN A 26 -4.16 15.29 2.23
C GLN A 26 -4.24 16.82 2.44
N GLU A 27 -4.90 17.27 3.51
CA GLU A 27 -5.05 18.68 3.87
C GLU A 27 -3.70 19.35 4.16
N GLU A 28 -2.80 18.64 4.85
CA GLU A 28 -1.45 19.13 5.19
C GLU A 28 -0.41 18.85 4.08
N ASN A 29 -0.83 18.32 2.92
CA ASN A 29 0.03 17.90 1.80
C ASN A 29 1.19 16.97 2.24
N ILE A 30 0.92 16.11 3.22
CA ILE A 30 1.83 15.10 3.76
C ILE A 30 1.76 13.85 2.90
N THR A 31 2.89 13.50 2.34
CA THR A 31 3.04 12.37 1.42
C THR A 31 3.60 11.15 2.13
N ARG A 32 4.17 11.35 3.33
CA ARG A 32 4.87 10.35 4.13
C ARG A 32 4.60 10.56 5.61
N ALA A 33 3.94 9.59 6.23
CA ALA A 33 3.64 9.61 7.65
C ALA A 33 3.92 8.27 8.32
N LEU A 34 4.23 8.32 9.61
CA LEU A 34 4.28 7.16 10.49
C LEU A 34 3.16 7.31 11.51
N ILE A 35 2.28 6.32 11.61
CA ILE A 35 1.21 6.29 12.62
C ILE A 35 1.66 5.31 13.71
N VAL A 36 1.81 5.82 14.92
CA VAL A 36 2.19 5.00 16.09
C VAL A 36 0.90 4.62 16.83
N VAL A 37 0.66 3.31 16.95
CA VAL A 37 -0.54 2.73 17.57
C VAL A 37 -0.15 1.88 18.80
N GLN A 38 -0.99 1.86 19.84
CA GLN A 38 -0.65 1.21 21.11
C GLN A 38 -0.87 -0.32 21.15
N GLN A 39 -1.98 -0.83 20.62
CA GLN A 39 -2.33 -2.28 20.68
C GLN A 39 -2.63 -2.92 19.31
N GLY A 40 -3.05 -2.16 18.29
CA GLY A 40 -3.18 -2.68 16.92
C GLY A 40 -4.32 -2.07 16.09
N MET A 41 -4.55 -2.60 14.88
CA MET A 41 -5.63 -2.19 13.96
C MET A 41 -6.74 -3.25 13.89
N THR A 42 -7.99 -2.82 13.68
CA THR A 42 -9.10 -3.75 13.42
C THR A 42 -8.93 -4.46 12.05
N PRO A 43 -9.52 -5.65 11.84
CA PRO A 43 -9.43 -6.36 10.56
C PRO A 43 -9.90 -5.51 9.37
N SER A 44 -11.00 -4.77 9.52
CA SER A 44 -11.54 -3.89 8.49
C SER A 44 -10.64 -2.68 8.22
N ALA A 45 -9.92 -2.18 9.23
CA ALA A 45 -8.90 -1.15 9.07
C ALA A 45 -7.69 -1.68 8.27
N LYS A 46 -7.23 -2.91 8.53
CA LYS A 46 -6.14 -3.55 7.78
C LYS A 46 -6.46 -3.73 6.30
N GLN A 47 -7.72 -3.93 5.93
CA GLN A 47 -8.13 -4.00 4.53
C GLN A 47 -7.88 -2.70 3.76
N LEU A 48 -7.92 -1.54 4.44
CA LEU A 48 -7.69 -0.23 3.82
C LEU A 48 -6.21 0.08 3.61
N VAL A 49 -5.30 -0.65 4.26
CA VAL A 49 -3.86 -0.41 4.22
C VAL A 49 -3.15 -1.70 3.80
N PRO A 50 -3.19 -2.04 2.50
CA PRO A 50 -2.60 -3.29 2.04
C PRO A 50 -1.08 -3.22 2.04
N GLU A 51 -0.46 -4.39 2.10
CA GLU A 51 1.00 -4.52 2.03
C GLU A 51 1.47 -4.31 0.59
N HIS A 52 2.55 -3.54 0.43
CA HIS A 52 3.17 -3.26 -0.84
C HIS A 52 4.63 -3.68 -0.80
N VAL A 53 5.04 -4.50 -1.76
CA VAL A 53 6.39 -5.04 -1.89
C VAL A 53 6.94 -4.66 -3.26
N VAL A 54 8.10 -4.00 -3.29
CA VAL A 54 8.80 -3.68 -4.54
C VAL A 54 9.43 -4.96 -5.07
N MET A 55 9.12 -5.33 -6.31
CA MET A 55 9.67 -6.54 -6.92
C MET A 55 11.03 -6.28 -7.55
N THR A 56 11.91 -7.29 -7.50
CA THR A 56 13.19 -7.25 -8.25
C THR A 56 12.94 -7.54 -9.73
N LYS A 57 13.95 -7.26 -10.57
CA LYS A 57 13.83 -7.52 -12.02
C LYS A 57 13.67 -9.00 -12.33
N GLU A 58 14.33 -9.85 -11.54
CA GLU A 58 14.29 -11.30 -11.65
C GLU A 58 12.89 -11.82 -11.32
N GLU A 59 12.30 -11.35 -10.21
CA GLU A 59 10.93 -11.69 -9.81
C GLU A 59 9.89 -11.22 -10.84
N VAL A 60 10.09 -10.04 -11.44
CA VAL A 60 9.22 -9.54 -12.51
C VAL A 60 9.34 -10.39 -13.77
N THR A 61 10.55 -10.80 -14.13
CA THR A 61 10.79 -11.66 -15.29
C THR A 61 10.10 -13.02 -15.11
N GLU A 62 10.23 -13.63 -13.92
CA GLU A 62 9.54 -14.87 -13.57
C GLU A 62 8.02 -14.71 -13.62
N LEU A 63 7.49 -13.61 -13.06
CA LEU A 63 6.07 -13.29 -13.08
C LEU A 63 5.52 -13.23 -14.51
N LEU A 64 6.17 -12.47 -15.38
CA LEU A 64 5.74 -12.29 -16.77
C LEU A 64 5.81 -13.60 -17.55
N ALA A 65 6.85 -14.41 -17.33
CA ALA A 65 6.98 -15.72 -17.94
C ALA A 65 5.87 -16.68 -17.47
N ARG A 66 5.61 -16.75 -16.16
CA ARG A 66 4.61 -17.64 -15.56
C ARG A 66 3.20 -17.36 -16.08
N TYR A 67 2.84 -16.09 -16.22
CA TYR A 67 1.51 -15.68 -16.70
C TYR A 67 1.46 -15.41 -18.21
N LYS A 68 2.60 -15.53 -18.92
CA LYS A 68 2.73 -15.23 -20.36
C LYS A 68 2.25 -13.82 -20.70
N LEU A 69 2.66 -12.85 -19.89
CA LEU A 69 2.28 -11.44 -20.00
C LEU A 69 3.45 -10.57 -20.46
N ARG A 70 3.12 -9.41 -21.02
CA ARG A 70 4.04 -8.29 -21.27
C ARG A 70 3.86 -7.24 -20.18
N GLU A 71 4.92 -6.50 -19.85
CA GLU A 71 4.87 -5.44 -18.82
C GLU A 71 3.74 -4.43 -19.03
N ASN A 72 3.48 -4.04 -20.28
CA ASN A 72 2.45 -3.09 -20.62
C ASN A 72 1.00 -3.57 -20.37
N GLN A 73 0.81 -4.87 -20.13
CA GLN A 73 -0.48 -5.48 -19.78
C GLN A 73 -0.74 -5.44 -18.26
N LEU A 74 0.27 -5.11 -17.46
CA LEU A 74 0.07 -4.92 -16.02
C LEU A 74 -0.73 -3.64 -15.76
N PRO A 75 -1.71 -3.67 -14.84
CA PRO A 75 -2.38 -2.46 -14.37
C PRO A 75 -1.38 -1.43 -13.88
N ARG A 76 -1.63 -0.14 -14.14
CA ARG A 76 -0.66 0.92 -13.84
C ARG A 76 -0.97 1.64 -12.53
N ILE A 77 0.07 2.16 -11.91
CA ILE A 77 0.00 3.10 -10.78
C ILE A 77 0.86 4.32 -11.14
N GLN A 78 0.41 5.52 -10.80
CA GLN A 78 1.18 6.72 -11.11
C GLN A 78 2.42 6.83 -10.21
N ALA A 79 3.54 7.31 -10.74
CA ALA A 79 4.74 7.60 -9.95
C ALA A 79 4.48 8.68 -8.88
N GLY A 80 3.47 9.53 -9.08
CA GLY A 80 2.98 10.49 -8.09
C GLY A 80 2.10 9.90 -7.00
N ASP A 81 1.71 8.62 -7.09
CA ASP A 81 0.92 7.95 -6.07
C ASP A 81 1.65 8.01 -4.71
N PRO A 82 0.96 8.30 -3.59
CA PRO A 82 1.58 8.34 -2.27
C PRO A 82 2.36 7.07 -1.92
N VAL A 83 1.88 5.89 -2.33
CA VAL A 83 2.56 4.62 -2.11
C VAL A 83 3.85 4.55 -2.93
N ALA A 84 3.78 4.88 -4.21
CA ALA A 84 4.97 4.88 -5.08
C ALA A 84 6.05 5.83 -4.55
N ARG A 85 5.65 7.02 -4.09
CA ARG A 85 6.56 8.00 -3.46
C ARG A 85 7.10 7.53 -2.13
N TYR A 86 6.28 6.92 -1.28
CA TYR A 86 6.69 6.42 0.04
C TYR A 86 7.81 5.38 -0.06
N PHE A 87 7.69 4.46 -1.02
CA PHE A 87 8.66 3.40 -1.29
C PHE A 87 9.79 3.84 -2.25
N GLY A 88 9.74 5.06 -2.78
CA GLY A 88 10.74 5.56 -3.74
C GLY A 88 10.77 4.78 -5.05
N ILE A 89 9.63 4.20 -5.44
CA ILE A 89 9.51 3.34 -6.62
C ILE A 89 9.56 4.21 -7.88
N LYS A 90 10.42 3.84 -8.82
CA LYS A 90 10.63 4.55 -10.08
C LYS A 90 9.76 3.98 -11.19
N ARG A 91 9.53 4.80 -12.22
CA ARG A 91 8.87 4.37 -13.47
C ARG A 91 9.51 3.09 -14.02
N GLY A 92 8.68 2.17 -14.48
CA GLY A 92 9.10 0.87 -15.00
C GLY A 92 9.29 -0.22 -13.95
N GLN A 93 9.27 0.10 -12.65
CA GLN A 93 9.27 -0.92 -11.59
C GLN A 93 7.86 -1.45 -11.33
N VAL A 94 7.79 -2.66 -10.79
CA VAL A 94 6.54 -3.34 -10.44
C VAL A 94 6.41 -3.46 -8.93
N VAL A 95 5.21 -3.18 -8.42
CA VAL A 95 4.85 -3.38 -7.02
C VAL A 95 3.85 -4.54 -6.91
N LYS A 96 4.14 -5.45 -5.99
CA LYS A 96 3.22 -6.50 -5.55
C LYS A 96 2.37 -5.96 -4.40
N ILE A 97 1.06 -6.04 -4.53
CA ILE A 97 0.10 -5.60 -3.52
C ILE A 97 -0.59 -6.83 -2.96
N ILE A 98 -0.47 -7.04 -1.65
CA ILE A 98 -1.05 -8.16 -0.93
C ILE A 98 -2.21 -7.62 -0.09
N ARG A 99 -3.41 -8.13 -0.37
CA ARG A 99 -4.63 -7.77 0.36
C ARG A 99 -5.16 -9.00 1.08
N PRO A 100 -5.65 -8.87 2.33
CA PRO A 100 -6.44 -9.94 2.93
C PRO A 100 -7.72 -10.16 2.11
N SER A 101 -8.06 -11.42 1.87
CA SER A 101 -9.25 -11.84 1.14
C SER A 101 -10.03 -12.84 1.97
N GLU A 102 -11.34 -12.66 2.09
CA GLU A 102 -12.20 -13.54 2.87
C GLU A 102 -12.30 -14.94 2.27
N THR A 103 -12.37 -15.04 0.94
CA THR A 103 -12.54 -16.32 0.23
C THR A 103 -11.23 -17.02 -0.09
N ALA A 104 -10.20 -16.27 -0.49
CA ALA A 104 -8.92 -16.82 -0.95
C ALA A 104 -7.80 -16.75 0.11
N GLY A 105 -8.09 -16.20 1.29
CA GLY A 105 -7.11 -15.84 2.32
C GLY A 105 -6.29 -14.61 1.94
N ARG A 106 -5.66 -14.60 0.76
CA ARG A 106 -4.90 -13.46 0.21
C ARG A 106 -5.21 -13.22 -1.25
N TYR A 107 -5.46 -11.96 -1.60
CA TYR A 107 -5.55 -11.48 -2.97
C TYR A 107 -4.26 -10.72 -3.32
N ILE A 108 -3.56 -11.19 -4.35
CA ILE A 108 -2.30 -10.60 -4.80
C ILE A 108 -2.53 -9.95 -6.16
N THR A 109 -2.13 -8.69 -6.31
CA THR A 109 -2.13 -7.99 -7.59
C THR A 109 -0.79 -7.33 -7.85
N TYR A 110 -0.42 -7.19 -9.11
CA TYR A 110 0.84 -6.60 -9.55
C TYR A 110 0.57 -5.32 -10.34
N ARG A 111 1.29 -4.24 -10.06
CA ARG A 111 1.10 -2.96 -10.75
C ARG A 111 2.41 -2.38 -11.25
N LEU A 112 2.41 -1.87 -12.48
CA LEU A 112 3.55 -1.19 -13.10
C LEU A 112 3.51 0.31 -12.78
N VAL A 113 4.62 0.88 -12.32
CA VAL A 113 4.72 2.32 -12.06
C VAL A 113 4.94 3.09 -13.37
N GLN A 114 4.10 4.10 -13.62
CA GLN A 114 4.18 5.00 -14.79
C GLN A 114 4.19 6.48 -14.39
#